data_AF-A0A7V5KUN6-F1
#
_entry.id   AF-A0A7V5KUN6-F1
#
_cell.length_a   1.000
_cell.length_b   1.000
_cell.length_c   1.000
_cell.angle_alpha   90.00
_cell.angle_beta   90.00
_cell.angle_gamma   90.00
#
_symmetry.space_group_name_H-M   'P 1'
#
loop_
_entity.id
_entity.type
_entity.pdbx_description
1 polymer ?
#
loop_
_entity_poly.entity_id
_entity_poly.type
_entity_poly.pdbx_seq_one_letter_code
_entity_poly.pdbx_strand_id
1 'polypeptide(L)'
;MHIPSINSMNLRHKFFLWSGLILVLFSLLLSLFYYQHMKSILIREALDKSEVILQEVEAIREYVREELRPTIRKMHKDDTFILEAMSTTYVSLQIMKRFGRRMHGYLFRRVSLNPLNPKNMADPFEEEMFDWFEEHPDQRLWRGIVQKNGKSFFVSMEPDYFEPTCLRCHGDYHDAPEELIKRYGTTGGFRFKEGDLGGIDSVMIPVSASLARITRDSILVFFVIFGAAMLALFLLNLMFGKLVMARLARVSSSLLRENDSAGETKTGKALARAGVDELDNLRLSLKTLSRYVAIARKGAGLQPDFIGPYVVGPPIAPGTLSWLYQGTNTRTEKGVTLKLGFDDVLANPLYGACLRAESKIIRSVRHDNLLTLLARENNIMIFEQVQGTDLQQWIGDQQEISSYILPLFTQLCDLLATLHWAGVVHHDLRPGVFLMTEENSLKLFDMGHAFQRDIPDVILSSGLGPQGDPRYMAPELIQGKRGDPRSDIYSLGILLYLFVTGKLPFETQTVSLSTWPGIKKTVPAPTSVNGDISLEL
;
A
#
# COMPACT_ATOMS: atom_id res chain seq x y z
N MET A 1 28.86 13.73 17.84
CA MET A 1 27.70 13.83 16.93
C MET A 1 26.45 13.51 17.73
N HIS A 2 25.73 14.53 18.21
CA HIS A 2 24.48 14.32 18.96
C HIS A 2 23.39 13.94 17.96
N ILE A 3 23.00 12.66 17.93
CA ILE A 3 21.79 12.22 17.22
C ILE A 3 20.62 12.84 18.00
N PRO A 4 19.79 13.72 17.42
CA PRO A 4 18.64 14.28 18.10
C PRO A 4 17.72 13.15 18.56
N SER A 5 17.20 13.24 19.79
CA SER A 5 16.19 12.32 20.30
C SER A 5 15.04 12.21 19.29
N ILE A 6 14.63 10.98 18.95
CA ILE A 6 13.55 10.71 17.98
C ILE A 6 12.29 11.53 18.30
N ASN A 7 12.05 11.87 19.57
CA ASN A 7 10.91 12.67 19.99
C ASN A 7 10.93 14.14 19.52
N SER A 8 12.10 14.74 19.26
CA SER A 8 12.22 16.13 18.80
C SER A 8 12.22 16.30 17.27
N MET A 9 12.06 15.21 16.51
CA MET A 9 12.07 15.27 15.05
C MET A 9 10.68 15.61 14.49
N ASN A 10 10.65 16.45 13.44
CA ASN A 10 9.42 16.78 12.73
C ASN A 10 8.78 15.51 12.14
N LEU A 11 7.44 15.42 12.19
CA LEU A 11 6.64 14.28 11.72
C LEU A 11 7.06 13.78 10.33
N ARG A 12 7.40 14.69 9.41
CA ARG A 12 7.95 14.32 8.10
C ARG A 12 9.22 13.48 8.22
N HIS A 13 10.18 13.94 9.03
CA HIS A 13 11.42 13.23 9.24
C HIS A 13 11.19 11.89 9.94
N LYS A 14 10.24 11.82 10.90
CA LYS A 14 9.82 10.56 11.53
C LYS A 14 9.23 9.60 10.50
N PHE A 15 8.32 10.05 9.63
CA PHE A 15 7.71 9.24 8.59
C PHE A 15 8.76 8.68 7.63
N PHE A 16 9.61 9.54 7.05
CA PHE A 16 10.64 9.09 6.11
C PHE A 16 11.73 8.23 6.78
N LEU A 17 12.02 8.44 8.07
CA LEU A 17 12.94 7.58 8.83
C LEU A 17 12.35 6.19 9.06
N TRP A 18 11.08 6.09 9.47
CA TRP A 18 10.39 4.81 9.62
C TRP A 18 10.22 4.09 8.28
N SER A 19 9.84 4.81 7.22
CA SER A 19 9.81 4.24 5.86
C SER A 19 11.18 3.74 5.42
N GLY A 20 12.25 4.49 5.71
CA GLY A 20 13.62 4.07 5.44
C GLY A 20 13.99 2.78 6.19
N LEU A 21 13.64 2.68 7.48
CA LEU A 21 13.89 1.47 8.28
C LEU A 21 13.14 0.25 7.72
N ILE A 22 11.88 0.43 7.32
CA ILE A 22 11.07 -0.63 6.69
C ILE A 22 11.72 -1.09 5.38
N LEU A 23 12.22 -0.16 4.56
CA LEU A 23 12.90 -0.49 3.30
C LEU A 23 14.22 -1.23 3.52
N VAL A 24 14.98 -0.90 4.58
CA VAL A 24 16.18 -1.66 4.97
C VAL A 24 15.80 -3.10 5.32
N LEU A 25 14.81 -3.29 6.18
CA LEU A 25 14.34 -4.61 6.61
C LEU A 25 13.85 -5.43 5.41
N PHE A 26 13.05 -4.81 4.53
CA PHE A 26 12.53 -5.44 3.32
C PHE A 26 13.67 -5.85 2.36
N SER A 27 14.65 -4.98 2.15
CA SER A 27 15.82 -5.29 1.30
C SER A 27 16.64 -6.44 1.86
N LEU A 28 16.79 -6.50 3.19
CA LEU A 28 17.49 -7.58 3.89
C LEU A 28 16.75 -8.91 3.77
N LEU A 29 15.43 -8.91 3.94
CA LEU A 29 14.58 -10.09 3.75
C LEU A 29 14.66 -10.62 2.31
N LEU A 30 14.60 -9.74 1.32
CA LEU A 30 14.66 -10.12 -0.09
C LEU A 30 16.05 -10.67 -0.47
N SER A 31 17.13 -10.09 0.06
CA SER A 31 18.49 -10.61 -0.10
C SER A 31 18.67 -11.98 0.56
N LEU A 32 18.10 -12.18 1.76
CA LEU A 32 18.11 -13.47 2.45
C LEU A 32 17.33 -14.52 1.65
N PHE A 33 16.17 -14.16 1.12
CA PHE A 33 15.38 -15.05 0.26
C PHE A 33 16.17 -15.44 -1.00
N TYR A 34 16.81 -14.49 -1.66
CA TYR A 34 17.68 -14.75 -2.81
C TYR A 34 18.83 -15.69 -2.46
N TYR A 35 19.51 -15.47 -1.31
CA TYR A 35 20.56 -16.38 -0.83
C TYR A 35 20.04 -17.82 -0.66
N GLN A 36 18.91 -17.99 0.03
CA GLN A 36 18.31 -19.30 0.26
C GLN A 36 17.91 -19.99 -1.05
N HIS A 37 17.30 -19.24 -1.97
CA HIS A 37 16.91 -19.74 -3.27
C HIS A 37 18.12 -20.24 -4.09
N MET A 38 19.16 -19.42 -4.19
CA MET A 38 20.39 -19.77 -4.92
C MET A 38 21.14 -20.92 -4.27
N LYS A 39 21.20 -20.97 -2.93
CA LYS A 39 21.77 -22.11 -2.19
C LYS A 39 20.99 -23.40 -2.48
N SER A 40 19.67 -23.32 -2.56
CA SER A 40 18.81 -24.46 -2.89
C SER A 40 19.05 -24.97 -4.32
N ILE A 41 19.24 -24.08 -5.29
CA ILE A 41 19.62 -24.44 -6.67
C ILE A 41 20.98 -25.13 -6.67
N LEU A 42 21.99 -24.57 -6.00
CA LEU A 42 23.33 -25.16 -5.92
C LEU A 42 23.30 -26.58 -5.33
N ILE A 43 22.50 -26.80 -4.29
CA ILE A 43 22.35 -28.12 -3.66
C ILE A 43 21.70 -29.12 -4.62
N ARG A 44 20.63 -28.72 -5.34
CA ARG A 44 20.00 -29.58 -6.35
C ARG A 44 20.97 -29.91 -7.49
N GLU A 45 21.67 -28.92 -8.01
CA GLU A 45 22.65 -29.13 -9.08
C GLU A 45 23.80 -30.05 -8.63
N ALA A 46 24.26 -29.91 -7.39
CA ALA A 46 25.29 -30.79 -6.84
C ALA A 46 24.75 -32.23 -6.64
N LEU A 47 23.49 -32.38 -6.22
CA LEU A 47 22.83 -33.68 -6.10
C LEU A 47 22.74 -34.38 -7.46
N ASP A 48 22.18 -33.72 -8.47
CA ASP A 48 22.01 -34.29 -9.80
C ASP A 48 23.37 -34.75 -10.37
N LYS A 49 24.41 -33.95 -10.14
CA LYS A 49 25.79 -34.30 -10.54
C LYS A 49 26.36 -35.48 -9.75
N SER A 50 26.12 -35.55 -8.44
CA SER A 50 26.61 -36.67 -7.64
C SER A 50 25.91 -37.98 -8.02
N GLU A 51 24.62 -37.93 -8.31
CA GLU A 51 23.84 -39.09 -8.75
C GLU A 51 24.37 -39.63 -10.07
N VAL A 52 24.62 -38.76 -11.06
CA VAL A 52 25.26 -39.18 -12.33
C VAL A 52 26.61 -39.85 -12.11
N ILE A 53 27.45 -39.32 -11.20
CA ILE A 53 28.76 -39.91 -10.89
C ILE A 53 28.61 -41.28 -10.20
N LEU A 54 27.69 -41.42 -9.25
CA LEU A 54 27.43 -42.67 -8.56
C LEU A 54 26.91 -43.74 -9.53
N GLN A 55 25.98 -43.38 -10.41
CA GLN A 55 25.48 -44.28 -11.46
C GLN A 55 26.56 -44.64 -12.49
N GLU A 56 27.45 -43.71 -12.85
CA GLU A 56 28.62 -44.02 -13.69
C GLU A 56 29.54 -45.05 -13.02
N VAL A 57 29.80 -44.90 -11.73
CA VAL A 57 30.59 -45.86 -10.95
C VAL A 57 29.91 -47.23 -10.91
N GLU A 58 28.60 -47.28 -10.69
CA GLU A 58 27.88 -48.56 -10.65
C GLU A 58 27.85 -49.24 -12.02
N ALA A 59 27.62 -48.50 -13.11
CA ALA A 59 27.70 -49.05 -14.47
C ALA A 59 29.09 -49.63 -14.79
N ILE A 60 30.17 -48.99 -14.32
CA ILE A 60 31.53 -49.53 -14.44
C ILE A 60 31.66 -50.85 -13.67
N ARG A 61 31.10 -50.94 -12.46
CA ARG A 61 31.18 -52.16 -11.65
C ARG A 61 30.36 -53.28 -12.24
N GLU A 62 29.16 -52.99 -12.73
CA GLU A 62 28.27 -53.92 -13.42
C GLU A 62 28.99 -54.51 -14.65
N TYR A 63 29.58 -53.67 -15.51
CA TYR A 63 30.38 -54.12 -16.64
C TYR A 63 31.55 -55.03 -16.22
N VAL A 64 32.26 -54.69 -15.14
CA VAL A 64 33.34 -55.54 -14.61
C VAL A 64 32.80 -56.88 -14.11
N ARG A 65 31.65 -56.88 -13.42
CA ARG A 65 31.03 -58.06 -12.80
C ARG A 65 30.45 -59.01 -13.84
N GLU A 66 29.74 -58.47 -14.84
CA GLU A 66 28.90 -59.23 -15.77
C GLU A 66 29.60 -59.55 -17.10
N GLU A 67 30.49 -58.68 -17.57
CA GLU A 67 31.15 -58.83 -18.87
C GLU A 67 32.62 -59.23 -18.72
N LEU A 68 33.40 -58.41 -18.01
CA LEU A 68 34.86 -58.55 -17.98
C LEU A 68 35.32 -59.76 -17.17
N ARG A 69 34.80 -59.92 -15.94
CA ARG A 69 35.20 -61.01 -15.03
C ARG A 69 34.86 -62.40 -15.59
N PRO A 70 33.65 -62.68 -16.13
CA PRO A 70 33.36 -63.97 -16.73
C PRO A 70 34.22 -64.26 -17.96
N THR A 71 34.51 -63.24 -18.78
CA THR A 71 35.37 -63.41 -19.97
C THR A 71 36.80 -63.78 -19.58
N ILE A 72 37.38 -63.13 -18.57
CA ILE A 72 38.72 -63.48 -18.06
C ILE A 72 38.76 -64.89 -17.48
N ARG A 73 37.71 -65.30 -16.74
CA ARG A 73 37.60 -66.68 -16.21
C ARG A 73 37.54 -67.73 -17.33
N LYS A 74 36.93 -67.43 -18.48
CA LYS A 74 36.94 -68.35 -19.63
C LYS A 74 38.34 -68.50 -20.25
N MET A 75 39.19 -67.47 -20.17
CA MET A 75 40.53 -67.47 -20.78
C MET A 75 41.64 -68.02 -19.87
N HIS A 76 41.42 -67.99 -18.55
CA HIS A 76 42.37 -68.47 -17.54
C HIS A 76 41.76 -69.62 -16.72
N LYS A 77 42.53 -70.26 -15.82
CA LYS A 77 41.95 -71.22 -14.86
C LYS A 77 41.02 -70.47 -13.89
N ASP A 78 39.92 -71.10 -13.45
CA ASP A 78 38.88 -70.50 -12.59
C ASP A 78 39.38 -69.90 -11.26
N ASP A 79 40.57 -70.28 -10.85
CA ASP A 79 41.25 -69.81 -9.63
C ASP A 79 42.07 -68.52 -9.84
N THR A 80 42.26 -68.08 -11.09
CA THR A 80 43.08 -66.90 -11.41
C THR A 80 42.28 -65.63 -11.14
N PHE A 81 42.82 -64.74 -10.29
CA PHE A 81 42.21 -63.44 -9.99
C PHE A 81 43.15 -62.28 -10.34
N ILE A 82 42.89 -61.62 -11.46
CA ILE A 82 43.63 -60.43 -11.91
C ILE A 82 42.99 -59.19 -11.28
N LEU A 83 43.59 -58.64 -10.23
CA LEU A 83 43.03 -57.50 -9.47
C LEU A 83 42.67 -56.33 -10.39
N GLU A 84 43.57 -55.99 -11.31
CA GLU A 84 43.46 -54.82 -12.19
C GLU A 84 42.29 -54.90 -13.18
N ALA A 85 41.72 -56.10 -13.39
CA ALA A 85 40.64 -56.33 -14.35
C ALA A 85 39.38 -56.96 -13.73
N MET A 86 39.49 -57.68 -12.61
CA MET A 86 38.40 -58.46 -12.04
C MET A 86 37.83 -57.85 -10.75
N SER A 87 38.55 -56.95 -10.07
CA SER A 87 38.05 -56.27 -8.87
C SER A 87 37.26 -55.01 -9.23
N THR A 88 35.96 -55.03 -8.94
CA THR A 88 35.03 -53.90 -9.14
C THR A 88 35.52 -52.65 -8.41
N THR A 89 35.94 -52.80 -7.15
CA THR A 89 36.51 -51.72 -6.32
C THR A 89 37.83 -51.19 -6.87
N TYR A 90 38.76 -52.04 -7.31
CA TYR A 90 40.03 -51.57 -7.84
C TYR A 90 39.83 -50.80 -9.14
N VAL A 91 39.05 -51.35 -10.08
CA VAL A 91 38.77 -50.73 -11.38
C VAL A 91 38.08 -49.38 -11.20
N SER A 92 36.99 -49.33 -10.41
CA SER A 92 36.25 -48.08 -10.21
C SER A 92 37.10 -47.01 -9.51
N LEU A 93 37.86 -47.35 -8.46
CA LEU A 93 38.76 -46.39 -7.80
C LEU A 93 39.87 -45.88 -8.74
N GLN A 94 40.43 -46.74 -9.61
CA GLN A 94 41.46 -46.32 -10.56
C GLN A 94 40.90 -45.44 -11.69
N ILE A 95 39.68 -45.70 -12.14
CA ILE A 95 38.99 -44.84 -13.11
C ILE A 95 38.64 -43.51 -12.46
N MET A 96 38.03 -43.52 -11.28
CA MET A 96 37.66 -42.30 -10.56
C MET A 96 38.86 -41.46 -10.14
N LYS A 97 40.00 -42.09 -9.82
CA LYS A 97 41.26 -41.39 -9.62
C LYS A 97 41.72 -40.65 -10.87
N ARG A 98 41.46 -41.17 -12.08
CA ARG A 98 41.75 -40.48 -13.35
C ARG A 98 40.70 -39.41 -13.65
N PHE A 99 39.42 -39.68 -13.38
CA PHE A 99 38.32 -38.72 -13.48
C PHE A 99 38.62 -37.46 -12.65
N GLY A 100 38.95 -37.62 -11.37
CA GLY A 100 39.25 -36.51 -10.46
C GLY A 100 40.49 -35.68 -10.84
N ARG A 101 41.42 -36.22 -11.65
CA ARG A 101 42.55 -35.44 -12.21
C ARG A 101 42.10 -34.43 -13.26
N ARG A 102 41.03 -34.74 -14.01
CA ARG A 102 40.47 -33.85 -15.03
C ARG A 102 39.40 -32.94 -14.42
N MET A 103 38.55 -33.52 -13.57
CA MET A 103 37.47 -32.84 -12.85
C MET A 103 37.98 -32.36 -11.48
N HIS A 104 38.79 -31.30 -11.51
CA HIS A 104 39.45 -30.75 -10.33
C HIS A 104 38.45 -30.49 -9.18
N GLY A 105 38.69 -31.16 -8.06
CA GLY A 105 37.94 -30.98 -6.82
C GLY A 105 36.75 -31.93 -6.63
N TYR A 106 36.33 -32.68 -7.66
CA TYR A 106 35.41 -33.81 -7.49
C TYR A 106 36.19 -34.98 -6.89
N LEU A 107 35.73 -35.47 -5.74
CA LEU A 107 36.36 -36.57 -5.04
C LEU A 107 35.36 -37.71 -4.92
N PHE A 108 35.75 -38.88 -5.42
CA PHE A 108 35.06 -40.13 -5.14
C PHE A 108 35.91 -40.93 -4.16
N ARG A 109 35.28 -41.45 -3.11
CA ARG A 109 35.90 -42.36 -2.17
C ARG A 109 34.98 -43.55 -1.95
N ARG A 110 35.59 -44.71 -1.79
CA ARG A 110 34.93 -45.89 -1.21
C ARG A 110 35.65 -46.22 0.07
N VAL A 111 34.88 -46.34 1.15
CA VAL A 111 35.43 -46.56 2.47
C VAL A 111 34.74 -47.73 3.16
N SER A 112 35.43 -48.31 4.14
CA SER A 112 34.96 -49.41 4.97
C SER A 112 35.59 -49.27 6.34
N LEU A 113 34.89 -49.74 7.39
CA LEU A 113 35.44 -49.87 8.74
C LEU A 113 36.52 -50.95 8.84
N ASN A 114 36.50 -51.91 7.91
CA ASN A 114 37.47 -53.02 7.86
C ASN A 114 37.87 -53.33 6.41
N PRO A 115 38.62 -52.44 5.72
CA PRO A 115 38.98 -52.62 4.32
C PRO A 115 40.17 -53.57 4.12
N LEU A 116 40.23 -54.23 2.96
CA LEU A 116 41.45 -54.94 2.51
C LEU A 116 42.63 -53.98 2.34
N ASN A 117 42.37 -52.81 1.76
CA ASN A 117 43.38 -51.79 1.53
C ASN A 117 43.25 -50.70 2.61
N PRO A 118 44.27 -50.52 3.48
CA PRO A 118 44.21 -49.52 4.56
C PRO A 118 43.93 -48.08 4.09
N LYS A 119 44.20 -47.74 2.81
CA LYS A 119 43.89 -46.42 2.25
C LYS A 119 42.38 -46.13 2.13
N ASN A 120 41.57 -47.17 2.20
CA ASN A 120 40.11 -47.09 2.15
C ASN A 120 39.49 -47.16 3.56
N MET A 121 40.30 -46.98 4.61
CA MET A 121 39.76 -46.86 5.97
C MET A 121 38.91 -45.60 6.04
N ALA A 122 37.75 -45.73 6.70
CA ALA A 122 36.88 -44.61 7.01
C ALA A 122 37.62 -43.59 7.89
N ASP A 123 37.39 -42.31 7.65
CA ASP A 123 37.71 -41.25 8.61
C ASP A 123 36.59 -41.08 9.65
N PRO A 124 36.79 -40.31 10.74
CA PRO A 124 35.78 -40.20 11.80
C PRO A 124 34.38 -39.75 11.34
N PHE A 125 34.30 -38.90 10.31
CA PHE A 125 33.01 -38.49 9.76
C PHE A 125 32.38 -39.61 8.92
N GLU A 126 33.20 -40.35 8.15
CA GLU A 126 32.75 -41.53 7.43
C GLU A 126 32.29 -42.64 8.40
N GLU A 127 32.93 -42.82 9.56
CA GLU A 127 32.51 -43.74 10.64
C GLU A 127 31.13 -43.37 11.20
N GLU A 128 30.90 -42.09 11.55
CA GLU A 128 29.57 -41.60 11.96
C GLU A 128 28.47 -41.91 10.92
N MET A 129 28.84 -41.94 9.64
CA MET A 129 27.91 -42.27 8.58
C MET A 129 27.60 -43.76 8.48
N PHE A 130 28.52 -44.66 8.87
CA PHE A 130 28.20 -46.09 9.02
C PHE A 130 27.14 -46.27 10.09
N ASP A 131 27.34 -45.67 11.27
CA ASP A 131 26.37 -45.71 12.37
C ASP A 131 25.00 -45.16 11.90
N TRP A 132 25.00 -44.04 11.16
CA TRP A 132 23.77 -43.44 10.65
C TRP A 132 23.00 -44.36 9.69
N PHE A 133 23.67 -45.03 8.76
CA PHE A 133 23.02 -45.96 7.82
C PHE A 133 22.56 -47.25 8.50
N GLU A 134 23.26 -47.71 9.54
CA GLU A 134 22.79 -48.83 10.37
C GLU A 134 21.53 -48.48 11.18
N GLU A 135 21.45 -47.24 11.70
CA GLU A 135 20.26 -46.74 12.38
C GLU A 135 19.08 -46.46 11.42
N HIS A 136 19.36 -46.24 10.14
CA HIS A 136 18.38 -45.89 9.11
C HIS A 136 18.43 -46.84 7.90
N PRO A 137 18.12 -48.15 8.06
CA PRO A 137 18.31 -49.16 7.02
C PRO A 137 17.43 -48.96 5.77
N ASP A 138 16.34 -48.20 5.89
CA ASP A 138 15.46 -47.87 4.76
C ASP A 138 16.03 -46.74 3.87
N GLN A 139 17.04 -46.01 4.35
CA GLN A 139 17.65 -44.88 3.63
C GLN A 139 18.80 -45.36 2.75
N ARG A 140 18.65 -45.19 1.44
CA ARG A 140 19.69 -45.57 0.45
C ARG A 140 20.63 -44.43 0.06
N LEU A 141 20.36 -43.22 0.55
CA LEU A 141 21.11 -42.03 0.17
C LEU A 141 21.16 -41.05 1.34
N TRP A 142 22.37 -40.61 1.68
CA TRP A 142 22.58 -39.47 2.56
C TRP A 142 23.19 -38.30 1.79
N ARG A 143 22.77 -37.08 2.12
CA ARG A 143 23.29 -35.86 1.47
C ARG A 143 23.44 -34.70 2.45
N GLY A 144 24.52 -33.94 2.32
CA GLY A 144 24.78 -32.79 3.20
C GLY A 144 25.91 -31.90 2.72
N ILE A 145 26.05 -30.72 3.34
CA ILE A 145 27.24 -29.88 3.17
C ILE A 145 28.15 -30.10 4.36
N VAL A 146 29.38 -30.54 4.10
CA VAL A 146 30.39 -30.84 5.10
C VAL A 146 31.57 -29.89 4.94
N GLN A 147 32.14 -29.42 6.04
CA GLN A 147 33.37 -28.63 6.01
C GLN A 147 34.59 -29.54 6.27
N LYS A 148 35.54 -29.54 5.34
CA LYS A 148 36.80 -30.28 5.45
C LYS A 148 37.96 -29.38 5.07
N ASN A 149 38.93 -29.23 5.99
CA ASN A 149 40.13 -28.39 5.79
C ASN A 149 39.82 -26.95 5.33
N GLY A 150 38.80 -26.31 5.93
CA GLY A 150 38.39 -24.95 5.60
C GLY A 150 37.65 -24.80 4.27
N LYS A 151 37.31 -25.90 3.59
CA LYS A 151 36.52 -25.93 2.37
C LYS A 151 35.19 -26.64 2.62
N SER A 152 34.11 -26.07 2.12
CA SER A 152 32.79 -26.69 2.06
C SER A 152 32.65 -27.59 0.83
N PHE A 153 32.18 -28.81 1.07
CA PHE A 153 31.84 -29.81 0.07
C PHE A 153 30.38 -30.19 0.20
N PHE A 154 29.68 -30.32 -0.91
CA PHE A 154 28.45 -31.10 -0.96
C PHE A 154 28.85 -32.58 -1.03
N VAL A 155 28.31 -33.39 -0.13
CA VAL A 155 28.64 -34.80 -0.01
C VAL A 155 27.37 -35.61 -0.21
N SER A 156 27.45 -36.59 -1.10
CA SER A 156 26.43 -37.62 -1.30
C SER A 156 27.03 -38.97 -0.94
N MET A 157 26.31 -39.78 -0.19
CA MET A 157 26.78 -41.10 0.26
C MET A 157 25.74 -42.17 0.02
N GLU A 158 26.18 -43.32 -0.46
CA GLU A 158 25.35 -44.52 -0.66
C GLU A 158 25.97 -45.70 0.08
N PRO A 159 25.16 -46.44 0.87
CA PRO A 159 25.62 -47.66 1.53
C PRO A 159 25.73 -48.80 0.51
N ASP A 160 26.76 -49.64 0.68
CA ASP A 160 26.94 -50.84 -0.13
C ASP A 160 26.99 -52.08 0.78
N TYR A 161 25.98 -52.93 0.62
CA TYR A 161 25.78 -54.14 1.40
C TYR A 161 26.34 -55.34 0.65
N PHE A 162 27.03 -56.25 1.36
CA PHE A 162 27.64 -57.39 0.71
C PHE A 162 26.64 -58.48 0.32
N GLU A 163 26.62 -58.78 -0.98
CA GLU A 163 25.93 -59.91 -1.59
C GLU A 163 26.73 -61.23 -1.47
N PRO A 164 26.12 -62.40 -1.70
CA PRO A 164 26.82 -63.69 -1.67
C PRO A 164 28.08 -63.74 -2.54
N THR A 165 28.08 -63.06 -3.69
CA THR A 165 29.22 -63.04 -4.61
C THR A 165 30.43 -62.27 -4.06
N CYS A 166 30.23 -61.36 -3.11
CA CYS A 166 31.27 -60.60 -2.42
C CYS A 166 32.05 -61.46 -1.42
N LEU A 167 31.41 -62.46 -0.83
CA LEU A 167 31.98 -63.27 0.25
C LEU A 167 33.15 -64.16 -0.20
N ARG A 168 33.29 -64.45 -1.50
CA ARG A 168 34.51 -65.09 -2.03
C ARG A 168 35.77 -64.27 -1.77
N CYS A 169 35.66 -62.94 -1.68
CA CYS A 169 36.80 -62.05 -1.43
C CYS A 169 36.79 -61.40 -0.04
N HIS A 170 35.65 -61.41 0.65
CA HIS A 170 35.43 -60.68 1.90
C HIS A 170 34.87 -61.52 3.06
N GLY A 171 34.58 -62.81 2.83
CA GLY A 171 34.13 -63.77 3.83
C GLY A 171 35.30 -64.36 4.61
N ASP A 172 35.49 -65.68 4.54
CA ASP A 172 36.67 -66.33 5.13
C ASP A 172 37.92 -66.05 4.26
N TYR A 173 39.03 -65.74 4.92
CA TYR A 173 40.29 -65.48 4.22
C TYR A 173 40.88 -66.77 3.61
N HIS A 174 40.49 -67.95 4.06
CA HIS A 174 40.89 -69.22 3.46
C HIS A 174 40.30 -69.45 2.06
N ASP A 175 39.13 -68.87 1.78
CA ASP A 175 38.44 -68.99 0.49
C ASP A 175 38.83 -67.87 -0.49
N ALA A 176 39.61 -66.89 -0.01
CA ALA A 176 40.00 -65.73 -0.79
C ALA A 176 41.11 -66.07 -1.80
N PRO A 177 41.11 -65.47 -3.00
CA PRO A 177 42.18 -65.64 -3.97
C PRO A 177 43.57 -65.36 -3.38
N GLU A 178 44.53 -66.27 -3.62
CA GLU A 178 45.90 -66.14 -3.07
C GLU A 178 46.55 -64.79 -3.36
N GLU A 179 46.29 -64.21 -4.54
CA GLU A 179 46.85 -62.93 -4.95
C GLU A 179 46.38 -61.75 -4.07
N LEU A 180 45.17 -61.84 -3.50
CA LEU A 180 44.68 -60.84 -2.53
C LEU A 180 45.40 -61.00 -1.20
N ILE A 181 45.56 -62.23 -0.72
CA ILE A 181 46.25 -62.54 0.55
C ILE A 181 47.73 -62.13 0.46
N LYS A 182 48.41 -62.45 -0.65
CA LYS A 182 49.81 -62.05 -0.90
C LYS A 182 49.99 -60.53 -0.89
N ARG A 183 49.00 -59.77 -1.38
CA ARG A 183 49.09 -58.31 -1.52
C ARG A 183 48.66 -57.54 -0.27
N TYR A 184 47.62 -57.99 0.43
CA TYR A 184 46.99 -57.24 1.53
C TYR A 184 47.07 -57.94 2.89
N GLY A 185 47.54 -59.19 2.93
CA GLY A 185 47.56 -60.01 4.14
C GLY A 185 46.17 -60.55 4.50
N THR A 186 46.00 -60.98 5.75
CA THR A 186 44.77 -61.61 6.28
C THR A 186 44.11 -60.81 7.40
N THR A 187 44.65 -59.64 7.75
CA THR A 187 44.28 -58.90 8.95
C THR A 187 42.97 -58.11 8.81
N GLY A 188 42.79 -57.44 7.66
CA GLY A 188 41.61 -56.62 7.36
C GLY A 188 40.92 -57.04 6.07
N GLY A 189 39.66 -56.64 5.89
CA GLY A 189 38.91 -56.91 4.66
C GLY A 189 38.17 -58.25 4.58
N PHE A 190 38.23 -59.04 5.65
CA PHE A 190 37.58 -60.36 5.79
C PHE A 190 36.65 -60.39 7.01
N ARG A 191 35.92 -61.50 7.17
CA ARG A 191 34.94 -61.80 8.24
C ARG A 191 33.58 -61.10 8.08
N PHE A 192 33.27 -60.63 6.87
CA PHE A 192 31.94 -60.11 6.57
C PHE A 192 30.96 -61.25 6.27
N LYS A 193 29.68 -60.98 6.50
CA LYS A 193 28.55 -61.83 6.20
C LYS A 193 27.66 -61.19 5.14
N GLU A 194 26.79 -62.00 4.55
CA GLU A 194 25.76 -61.50 3.64
C GLU A 194 24.86 -60.49 4.37
N GLY A 195 24.63 -59.34 3.73
CA GLY A 195 23.82 -58.25 4.30
C GLY A 195 24.58 -57.30 5.23
N ASP A 196 25.85 -57.56 5.55
CA ASP A 196 26.68 -56.59 6.29
C ASP A 196 26.89 -55.32 5.45
N LEU A 197 26.90 -54.16 6.11
CA LEU A 197 27.28 -52.88 5.51
C LEU A 197 28.80 -52.88 5.23
N GLY A 198 29.17 -53.39 4.05
CA GLY A 198 30.55 -53.64 3.68
C GLY A 198 31.33 -52.37 3.33
N GLY A 199 30.63 -51.32 2.89
CA GLY A 199 31.25 -50.02 2.63
C GLY A 199 30.25 -48.90 2.37
N ILE A 200 30.79 -47.68 2.28
CA ILE A 200 30.07 -46.49 1.84
C ILE A 200 30.82 -45.90 0.64
N ASP A 201 30.09 -45.65 -0.43
CA ASP A 201 30.57 -44.85 -1.54
C ASP A 201 30.19 -43.39 -1.31
N SER A 202 31.14 -42.47 -1.46
CA SER A 202 30.92 -41.04 -1.28
C SER A 202 31.43 -40.24 -2.47
N VAL A 203 30.61 -39.28 -2.90
CA VAL A 203 30.97 -38.24 -3.87
C VAL A 203 30.97 -36.90 -3.17
N MET A 204 32.11 -36.22 -3.22
CA MET A 204 32.29 -34.87 -2.66
C MET A 204 32.52 -33.87 -3.79
N ILE A 205 31.64 -32.86 -3.87
CA ILE A 205 31.67 -31.79 -4.87
C ILE A 205 32.01 -30.48 -4.15
N PRO A 206 33.02 -29.71 -4.61
CA PRO A 206 33.45 -28.51 -3.92
C PRO A 206 32.44 -27.38 -4.17
N VAL A 207 31.77 -26.93 -3.11
CA VAL A 207 30.77 -25.86 -3.17
C VAL A 207 31.26 -24.54 -2.58
N SER A 208 32.49 -24.50 -2.06
CA SER A 208 33.06 -23.32 -1.39
C SER A 208 33.03 -22.05 -2.24
N ALA A 209 33.52 -22.14 -3.49
CA ALA A 209 33.58 -21.00 -4.40
C ALA A 209 32.17 -20.55 -4.83
N SER A 210 31.27 -21.51 -5.04
CA SER A 210 29.87 -21.24 -5.40
C SER A 210 29.11 -20.60 -4.24
N LEU A 211 29.27 -21.09 -3.01
CA LEU A 211 28.68 -20.49 -1.81
C LEU A 211 29.24 -19.08 -1.57
N ALA A 212 30.55 -18.87 -1.69
CA ALA A 212 31.15 -17.55 -1.55
C ALA A 212 30.63 -16.56 -2.61
N ARG A 213 30.47 -17.03 -3.85
CA ARG A 213 29.84 -16.27 -4.94
C ARG A 213 28.39 -15.92 -4.60
N ILE A 214 27.59 -16.89 -4.18
CA ILE A 214 26.19 -16.66 -3.78
C ILE A 214 26.12 -15.63 -2.67
N THR A 215 26.94 -15.75 -1.61
CA THR A 215 26.98 -14.75 -0.53
C THR A 215 27.30 -13.35 -1.05
N ARG A 216 28.34 -13.21 -1.88
CA ARG A 216 28.73 -11.92 -2.47
C ARG A 216 27.62 -11.34 -3.35
N ASP A 217 27.02 -12.16 -4.20
CA ASP A 217 25.98 -11.75 -5.13
C ASP A 217 24.70 -11.37 -4.35
N SER A 218 24.36 -12.08 -3.27
CA SER A 218 23.27 -11.71 -2.35
C SER A 218 23.50 -10.35 -1.69
N ILE A 219 24.74 -10.06 -1.26
CA ILE A 219 25.11 -8.75 -0.70
C ILE A 219 25.00 -7.65 -1.77
N LEU A 220 25.42 -7.92 -3.00
CA LEU A 220 25.29 -6.96 -4.10
C LEU A 220 23.80 -6.68 -4.40
N VAL A 221 22.97 -7.73 -4.47
CA VAL A 221 21.52 -7.62 -4.65
C VAL A 221 20.89 -6.77 -3.54
N PHE A 222 21.32 -6.94 -2.28
CA PHE A 222 20.90 -6.08 -1.17
C PHE A 222 21.20 -4.61 -1.47
N PHE A 223 22.44 -4.26 -1.81
CA PHE A 223 22.82 -2.86 -2.06
C PHE A 223 22.12 -2.26 -3.27
N VAL A 224 21.88 -3.03 -4.32
CA VAL A 224 21.15 -2.58 -5.52
C VAL A 224 19.69 -2.27 -5.17
N ILE A 225 19.00 -3.19 -4.50
CA ILE A 225 17.59 -3.01 -4.12
C ILE A 225 17.44 -1.88 -3.10
N PHE A 226 18.30 -1.87 -2.08
CA PHE A 226 18.33 -0.83 -1.07
C PHE A 226 18.61 0.54 -1.68
N GLY A 227 19.60 0.65 -2.56
CA GLY A 227 19.95 1.89 -3.25
C GLY A 227 18.80 2.42 -4.12
N ALA A 228 18.15 1.54 -4.90
CA ALA A 228 16.99 1.89 -5.70
C ALA A 228 15.80 2.35 -4.84
N ALA A 229 15.52 1.64 -3.75
CA ALA A 229 14.45 1.98 -2.81
C ALA A 229 14.72 3.31 -2.09
N MET A 230 15.95 3.56 -1.67
CA MET A 230 16.37 4.82 -1.06
C MET A 230 16.30 5.98 -2.04
N LEU A 231 16.69 5.76 -3.30
CA LEU A 231 16.53 6.77 -4.36
C LEU A 231 15.06 7.10 -4.59
N ALA A 232 14.18 6.09 -4.66
CA ALA A 232 12.74 6.29 -4.80
C ALA A 232 12.17 7.06 -3.59
N LEU A 233 12.55 6.69 -2.36
CA LEU A 233 12.14 7.39 -1.15
C LEU A 233 12.63 8.85 -1.12
N PHE A 234 13.86 9.09 -1.57
CA PHE A 234 14.43 10.42 -1.70
C PHE A 234 13.69 11.27 -2.74
N LEU A 235 13.40 10.72 -3.92
CA LEU A 235 12.62 11.39 -4.95
C LEU A 235 11.20 11.70 -4.44
N LEU A 236 10.56 10.78 -3.74
CA LEU A 236 9.25 10.98 -3.14
C LEU A 236 9.29 12.09 -2.08
N ASN A 237 10.34 12.14 -1.26
CA ASN A 237 10.56 13.21 -0.29
C ASN A 237 10.76 14.59 -0.95
N LEU A 238 11.49 14.65 -2.07
CA LEU A 238 11.64 15.87 -2.86
C LEU A 238 10.30 16.31 -3.48
N MET A 239 9.55 15.36 -4.06
CA MET A 239 8.28 15.61 -4.70
C MET A 239 7.24 16.12 -3.69
N PHE A 240 7.15 15.47 -2.53
CA PHE A 240 6.30 15.89 -1.41
C PHE A 240 6.66 17.31 -0.93
N GLY A 241 7.96 17.60 -0.80
CA GLY A 241 8.44 18.94 -0.48
C GLY A 241 8.00 20.01 -1.49
N LYS A 242 8.12 19.73 -2.79
CA LYS A 242 7.77 20.69 -3.85
C LYS A 242 6.27 20.84 -4.07
N LEU A 243 5.51 19.75 -4.09
CA LEU A 243 4.09 19.76 -4.43
C LEU A 243 3.20 20.11 -3.23
N VAL A 244 3.51 19.57 -2.05
CA VAL A 244 2.66 19.69 -0.87
C VAL A 244 3.19 20.79 0.03
N MET A 245 4.45 20.72 0.44
CA MET A 245 4.99 21.63 1.45
C MET A 245 5.18 23.06 0.94
N ALA A 246 5.71 23.25 -0.27
CA ALA A 246 5.86 24.60 -0.84
C ALA A 246 4.52 25.30 -1.12
N ARG A 247 3.41 24.54 -1.20
CA ARG A 247 2.06 25.10 -1.29
C ARG A 247 1.49 25.41 0.10
N LEU A 248 1.58 24.47 1.03
CA LEU A 248 1.13 24.66 2.41
C LEU A 248 1.88 25.79 3.14
N ALA A 249 3.20 25.88 2.98
CA ALA A 249 4.00 26.95 3.60
C ALA A 249 3.67 28.33 3.02
N ARG A 250 3.30 28.40 1.74
CA ARG A 250 2.80 29.65 1.14
C ARG A 250 1.47 30.06 1.77
N VAL A 251 0.53 29.12 1.88
CA VAL A 251 -0.78 29.34 2.51
C VAL A 251 -0.65 29.72 3.99
N SER A 252 0.24 29.08 4.76
CA SER A 252 0.44 29.43 6.17
C SER A 252 1.16 30.76 6.36
N SER A 253 2.13 31.09 5.50
CA SER A 253 2.84 32.37 5.56
C SER A 253 1.98 33.57 5.14
N SER A 254 0.99 33.38 4.25
CA SER A 254 0.00 34.42 3.95
C SER A 254 -0.92 34.68 5.13
N LEU A 255 -1.37 33.63 5.83
CA LEU A 255 -2.19 33.76 7.05
C LEU A 255 -1.45 34.47 8.19
N LEU A 256 -0.14 34.23 8.34
CA LEU A 256 0.67 34.89 9.37
C LEU A 256 1.06 36.33 9.02
N ARG A 257 1.28 36.65 7.73
CA ARG A 257 1.63 38.03 7.30
C ARG A 257 0.44 39.00 7.35
N GLU A 258 -0.78 38.51 7.30
CA GLU A 258 -1.99 39.33 7.41
C GLU A 258 -2.28 39.73 8.87
N ASN A 259 -1.84 38.89 9.83
CA ASN A 259 -1.91 39.18 11.27
C ASN A 259 -0.90 40.23 11.74
N ASP A 260 0.27 40.35 11.09
CA ASP A 260 1.29 41.35 11.44
C ASP A 260 0.92 42.79 10.98
N SER A 261 -0.10 42.95 10.13
CA SER A 261 -0.63 44.27 9.74
C SER A 261 -1.71 44.84 10.69
N ALA A 262 -2.21 44.03 11.63
CA ALA A 262 -3.08 44.47 12.72
C ALA A 262 -2.23 44.49 14.00
N GLY A 263 -1.58 45.63 14.27
CA GLY A 263 -0.54 45.70 15.29
C GLY A 263 -1.00 45.25 16.68
N GLU A 264 -0.34 44.24 17.25
CA GLU A 264 0.12 44.25 18.65
C GLU A 264 1.13 43.13 18.97
N THR A 265 2.12 43.53 19.77
CA THR A 265 3.06 42.73 20.60
C THR A 265 4.25 41.97 19.99
N LYS A 266 5.41 42.24 20.63
CA LYS A 266 6.78 41.72 20.45
C LYS A 266 6.96 40.19 20.67
N THR A 267 5.95 39.39 20.41
CA THR A 267 5.97 37.93 20.64
C THR A 267 6.28 37.13 19.36
N GLY A 268 6.10 37.74 18.18
CA GLY A 268 6.28 37.08 16.87
C GLY A 268 7.72 36.75 16.48
N LYS A 269 8.73 37.44 17.04
CA LYS A 269 10.15 37.17 16.72
C LYS A 269 10.75 35.98 17.48
N ALA A 270 10.09 35.47 18.53
CA ALA A 270 10.57 34.34 19.31
C ALA A 270 10.14 32.98 18.72
N LEU A 271 9.01 32.90 18.00
CA LEU A 271 8.54 31.64 17.40
C LEU A 271 9.22 31.29 16.07
N ALA A 272 9.86 32.25 15.39
CA ALA A 272 10.52 32.02 14.10
C ALA A 272 11.85 31.24 14.20
N ARG A 273 12.30 30.88 15.41
CA ARG A 273 13.61 30.23 15.66
C ARG A 273 13.55 28.79 16.17
N ALA A 274 12.37 28.24 16.43
CA ALA A 274 12.23 26.82 16.75
C ALA A 274 11.51 26.14 15.58
N GLY A 275 11.95 24.95 15.17
CA GLY A 275 11.25 24.15 14.16
C GLY A 275 9.87 23.75 14.67
N VAL A 276 8.88 24.62 14.49
CA VAL A 276 7.50 24.40 14.93
C VAL A 276 6.85 23.39 13.99
N ASP A 277 6.41 22.28 14.56
CA ASP A 277 5.89 21.12 13.86
C ASP A 277 4.64 21.43 13.04
N GLU A 278 4.52 20.79 11.88
CA GLU A 278 3.38 20.92 10.95
C GLU A 278 2.06 20.46 11.59
N LEU A 279 2.14 19.48 12.51
CA LEU A 279 1.05 19.03 13.38
C LEU A 279 0.70 20.06 14.45
N ASP A 280 1.67 20.86 14.90
CA ASP A 280 1.42 21.95 15.84
C ASP A 280 0.79 23.14 15.13
N ASN A 281 1.15 23.43 13.87
CA ASN A 281 0.44 24.40 13.04
C ASN A 281 -0.98 23.93 12.70
N LEU A 282 -1.18 22.65 12.33
CA LEU A 282 -2.53 22.11 12.11
C LEU A 282 -3.32 22.02 13.41
N ARG A 283 -2.70 21.68 14.54
CA ARG A 283 -3.33 21.74 15.87
C ARG A 283 -3.62 23.16 16.28
N LEU A 284 -2.79 24.13 15.93
CA LEU A 284 -3.04 25.54 16.19
C LEU A 284 -4.21 26.01 15.33
N SER A 285 -4.22 25.69 14.04
CA SER A 285 -5.35 25.93 13.14
C SER A 285 -6.62 25.23 13.61
N LEU A 286 -6.58 23.97 14.05
CA LEU A 286 -7.72 23.24 14.62
C LEU A 286 -8.12 23.75 16.00
N LYS A 287 -7.18 24.20 16.85
CA LYS A 287 -7.49 24.88 18.11
C LYS A 287 -8.12 26.23 17.87
N THR A 288 -7.70 26.91 16.82
CA THR A 288 -8.23 28.19 16.37
C THR A 288 -9.61 27.98 15.78
N LEU A 289 -9.82 26.98 14.91
CA LEU A 289 -11.11 26.53 14.41
C LEU A 289 -12.02 26.06 15.54
N SER A 290 -11.53 25.31 16.52
CA SER A 290 -12.32 24.90 17.69
C SER A 290 -12.63 26.09 18.59
N ARG A 291 -11.75 27.11 18.64
CA ARG A 291 -12.02 28.37 19.31
C ARG A 291 -13.10 29.14 18.57
N TYR A 292 -13.04 29.21 17.24
CA TYR A 292 -14.05 29.87 16.40
C TYR A 292 -15.38 29.12 16.42
N VAL A 293 -15.39 27.79 16.47
CA VAL A 293 -16.58 26.97 16.67
C VAL A 293 -17.11 27.14 18.10
N ALA A 294 -16.24 27.30 19.09
CA ALA A 294 -16.64 27.59 20.48
C ALA A 294 -17.13 29.03 20.67
N ILE A 295 -16.59 30.00 19.91
CA ILE A 295 -17.03 31.41 19.84
C ILE A 295 -18.33 31.50 19.04
N ALA A 296 -18.49 30.71 17.98
CA ALA A 296 -19.74 30.59 17.24
C ALA A 296 -20.83 29.89 18.07
N ARG A 297 -20.46 28.93 18.94
CA ARG A 297 -21.38 28.28 19.89
C ARG A 297 -21.70 29.12 21.13
N LYS A 298 -20.77 29.96 21.59
CA LYS A 298 -20.99 30.93 22.66
C LYS A 298 -21.19 32.29 22.02
N GLY A 299 -22.42 32.62 21.63
CA GLY A 299 -22.81 33.97 21.18
C GLY A 299 -22.54 35.03 22.26
N ALA A 300 -21.28 35.41 22.43
CA ALA A 300 -20.81 36.25 23.52
C ALA A 300 -19.75 37.23 23.00
N GLY A 301 -20.23 38.43 22.68
CA GLY A 301 -19.50 39.69 22.86
C GLY A 301 -18.32 39.91 21.92
N LEU A 302 -18.57 40.11 20.63
CA LEU A 302 -17.66 40.86 19.77
C LEU A 302 -18.29 42.23 19.54
N GLN A 303 -17.48 43.29 19.69
CA GLN A 303 -17.86 44.62 19.23
C GLN A 303 -18.24 44.55 17.75
N PRO A 304 -19.15 45.42 17.27
CA PRO A 304 -19.57 45.39 15.88
C PRO A 304 -18.36 45.50 14.94
N ASP A 305 -18.09 44.45 14.18
CA ASP A 305 -17.12 44.48 13.10
C ASP A 305 -17.67 45.38 11.99
N PHE A 306 -16.94 46.44 11.65
CA PHE A 306 -17.32 47.34 10.58
C PHE A 306 -16.69 46.88 9.27
N ILE A 307 -17.51 46.71 8.23
CA ILE A 307 -17.02 46.55 6.87
C ILE A 307 -17.56 47.68 6.00
N GLY A 308 -16.72 48.68 5.74
CA GLY A 308 -17.15 49.90 5.07
C GLY A 308 -18.26 50.60 5.88
N PRO A 309 -19.42 50.94 5.28
CA PRO A 309 -20.54 51.55 5.99
C PRO A 309 -21.45 50.53 6.71
N TYR A 310 -21.07 49.25 6.81
CA TYR A 310 -21.93 48.22 7.39
C TYR A 310 -21.41 47.75 8.73
N VAL A 311 -22.29 47.70 9.72
CA VAL A 311 -22.08 46.99 10.98
C VAL A 311 -22.49 45.54 10.79
N VAL A 312 -21.56 44.61 10.98
CA VAL A 312 -21.81 43.17 10.93
C VAL A 312 -22.36 42.71 12.28
N GLY A 313 -23.53 42.08 12.25
CA GLY A 313 -24.21 41.49 13.38
C GLY A 313 -24.01 39.97 13.44
N PRO A 314 -24.92 39.24 14.12
CA PRO A 314 -24.83 37.78 14.26
C PRO A 314 -24.91 37.05 12.92
N PRO A 315 -24.26 35.86 12.79
CA PRO A 315 -24.44 34.99 11.64
C PRO A 315 -25.88 34.44 11.60
N ILE A 316 -26.43 34.32 10.39
CA ILE A 316 -27.74 33.78 10.09
C ILE A 316 -27.61 32.32 9.62
N ALA A 317 -26.83 32.08 8.56
CA ALA A 317 -26.69 30.77 7.94
C ALA A 317 -25.34 30.60 7.20
N PRO A 318 -24.80 29.38 7.11
CA PRO A 318 -23.71 29.07 6.19
C PRO A 318 -24.25 28.84 4.76
N GLY A 319 -23.64 29.50 3.77
CA GLY A 319 -23.79 29.14 2.36
C GLY A 319 -22.72 28.15 1.90
N THR A 320 -22.59 27.97 0.59
CA THR A 320 -21.65 27.01 0.01
C THR A 320 -20.19 27.43 0.18
N LEU A 321 -19.88 28.73 0.04
CA LEU A 321 -18.53 29.29 0.16
C LEU A 321 -18.44 30.55 1.05
N SER A 322 -19.50 30.83 1.80
CA SER A 322 -19.67 32.10 2.53
C SER A 322 -20.55 31.96 3.76
N TRP A 323 -20.43 32.89 4.69
CA TRP A 323 -21.40 33.12 5.76
C TRP A 323 -22.40 34.20 5.37
N LEU A 324 -23.63 34.05 5.83
CA LEU A 324 -24.66 35.07 5.82
C LEU A 324 -24.77 35.70 7.21
N TYR A 325 -24.75 37.02 7.29
CA TYR A 325 -24.83 37.78 8.53
C TYR A 325 -25.99 38.77 8.50
N GLN A 326 -26.56 39.01 9.66
CA GLN A 326 -27.36 40.22 9.87
C GLN A 326 -26.43 41.44 9.84
N GLY A 327 -26.90 42.58 9.34
CA GLY A 327 -26.12 43.80 9.40
C GLY A 327 -26.98 45.06 9.36
N THR A 328 -26.33 46.19 9.58
CA THR A 328 -26.96 47.52 9.52
C THR A 328 -26.12 48.45 8.69
N ASN A 329 -26.72 49.10 7.70
CA ASN A 329 -26.06 50.16 6.95
C ASN A 329 -26.06 51.45 7.78
N THR A 330 -24.90 51.93 8.20
CA THR A 330 -24.75 53.11 9.06
C THR A 330 -25.10 54.43 8.38
N ARG A 331 -25.16 54.46 7.04
CA ARG A 331 -25.53 55.67 6.29
C ARG A 331 -27.04 55.84 6.17
N THR A 332 -27.78 54.74 6.13
CA THR A 332 -29.24 54.74 5.92
C THR A 332 -30.02 54.27 7.15
N GLU A 333 -29.32 53.76 8.16
CA GLU A 333 -29.85 53.11 9.37
C GLU A 333 -30.79 51.92 9.08
N LYS A 334 -30.78 51.41 7.83
CA LYS A 334 -31.59 50.25 7.44
C LYS A 334 -30.83 48.96 7.73
N GLY A 335 -31.56 47.96 8.20
CA GLY A 335 -31.07 46.59 8.27
C GLY A 335 -30.79 46.03 6.87
N VAL A 336 -29.79 45.16 6.79
CA VAL A 336 -29.36 44.47 5.57
C VAL A 336 -28.91 43.06 5.92
N THR A 337 -28.75 42.23 4.91
CA THR A 337 -28.12 40.92 5.05
C THR A 337 -26.83 40.88 4.25
N LEU A 338 -25.73 40.44 4.87
CA LEU A 338 -24.39 40.48 4.30
C LEU A 338 -23.90 39.06 4.01
N LYS A 339 -23.50 38.79 2.77
CA LYS A 339 -22.84 37.53 2.39
C LYS A 339 -21.34 37.77 2.27
N LEU A 340 -20.57 37.07 3.12
CA LEU A 340 -19.12 37.20 3.26
C LEU A 340 -18.44 35.85 3.03
N GLY A 341 -17.48 35.78 2.12
CA GLY A 341 -16.72 34.56 1.86
C GLY A 341 -15.97 34.04 3.11
N PHE A 342 -15.81 32.72 3.23
CA PHE A 342 -14.94 32.16 4.28
C PHE A 342 -13.50 32.65 4.11
N ASP A 343 -12.75 32.81 5.21
CA ASP A 343 -11.36 33.31 5.18
C ASP A 343 -10.48 32.54 4.17
N ASP A 344 -10.59 31.21 4.15
CA ASP A 344 -9.85 30.34 3.22
C ASP A 344 -10.26 30.54 1.75
N VAL A 345 -11.50 30.96 1.51
CA VAL A 345 -12.05 31.23 0.17
C VAL A 345 -11.61 32.62 -0.32
N LEU A 346 -11.47 33.60 0.57
CA LEU A 346 -11.04 34.96 0.21
C LEU A 346 -9.61 34.99 -0.37
N ALA A 347 -8.76 34.04 0.02
CA ALA A 347 -7.41 33.86 -0.54
C ALA A 347 -7.41 33.25 -1.96
N ASN A 348 -8.52 32.66 -2.42
CA ASN A 348 -8.61 32.06 -3.74
C ASN A 348 -8.74 33.13 -4.83
N PRO A 349 -7.80 33.23 -5.79
CA PRO A 349 -7.84 34.24 -6.84
C PRO A 349 -9.09 34.14 -7.75
N LEU A 350 -9.77 32.99 -7.77
CA LEU A 350 -10.99 32.78 -8.54
C LEU A 350 -12.25 33.30 -7.82
N TYR A 351 -12.22 33.47 -6.49
CA TYR A 351 -13.42 33.80 -5.72
C TYR A 351 -14.09 35.09 -6.19
N GLY A 352 -13.30 36.15 -6.40
CA GLY A 352 -13.83 37.41 -6.90
C GLY A 352 -14.48 37.30 -8.29
N ALA A 353 -14.02 36.36 -9.13
CA ALA A 353 -14.65 36.08 -10.42
C ALA A 353 -15.98 35.30 -10.25
N CYS A 354 -16.01 34.29 -9.38
CA CYS A 354 -17.24 33.56 -9.03
C CYS A 354 -18.29 34.51 -8.45
N LEU A 355 -17.91 35.37 -7.51
CA LEU A 355 -18.81 36.34 -6.88
C LEU A 355 -19.35 37.37 -7.89
N ARG A 356 -18.53 37.79 -8.87
CA ARG A 356 -18.99 38.66 -9.96
C ARG A 356 -20.01 37.94 -10.85
N ALA A 357 -19.77 36.69 -11.21
CA ALA A 357 -20.71 35.88 -11.98
C ALA A 357 -22.04 35.70 -11.22
N GLU A 358 -21.97 35.30 -9.95
CA GLU A 358 -23.12 35.15 -9.05
C GLU A 358 -23.95 36.43 -8.98
N SER A 359 -23.30 37.58 -8.74
CA SER A 359 -23.99 38.87 -8.64
C SER A 359 -24.67 39.33 -9.93
N LYS A 360 -24.23 38.84 -11.09
CA LYS A 360 -24.87 39.09 -12.38
C LYS A 360 -26.09 38.19 -12.55
N ILE A 361 -25.96 36.90 -12.21
CA ILE A 361 -27.05 35.92 -12.27
C ILE A 361 -28.20 36.37 -11.37
N ILE A 362 -27.93 36.70 -10.09
CA ILE A 362 -28.97 37.13 -9.15
C ILE A 362 -29.70 38.38 -9.66
N ARG A 363 -28.99 39.34 -10.25
CA ARG A 363 -29.62 40.55 -10.81
C ARG A 363 -30.48 40.31 -12.06
N SER A 364 -30.27 39.18 -12.74
CA SER A 364 -31.02 38.84 -13.96
C SER A 364 -32.40 38.25 -13.66
N VAL A 365 -32.68 37.86 -12.41
CA VAL A 365 -33.93 37.24 -11.99
C VAL A 365 -34.55 38.01 -10.83
N ARG A 366 -35.88 38.16 -10.85
CA ARG A 366 -36.65 38.66 -9.71
C ARG A 366 -37.71 37.64 -9.36
N HIS A 367 -37.78 37.28 -8.09
CA HIS A 367 -38.74 36.32 -7.57
C HIS A 367 -38.91 36.54 -6.06
N ASP A 368 -40.12 36.33 -5.54
CA ASP A 368 -40.38 36.54 -4.11
C ASP A 368 -39.57 35.58 -3.22
N ASN A 369 -39.28 34.36 -3.70
CA ASN A 369 -38.43 33.39 -3.00
C ASN A 369 -36.92 33.49 -3.32
N LEU A 370 -36.46 34.55 -4.01
CA LEU A 370 -35.03 34.82 -4.23
C LEU A 370 -34.64 36.09 -3.47
N LEU A 371 -33.59 36.01 -2.65
CA LEU A 371 -33.15 37.14 -1.85
C LEU A 371 -32.62 38.27 -2.75
N THR A 372 -33.17 39.49 -2.59
CA THR A 372 -32.85 40.61 -3.48
C THR A 372 -31.47 41.19 -3.17
N LEU A 373 -30.57 41.16 -4.17
CA LEU A 373 -29.27 41.81 -4.09
C LEU A 373 -29.39 43.34 -4.26
N LEU A 374 -29.10 44.09 -3.20
CA LEU A 374 -29.08 45.55 -3.22
C LEU A 374 -27.79 46.10 -3.84
N ALA A 375 -26.65 45.59 -3.40
CA ALA A 375 -25.34 46.08 -3.82
C ALA A 375 -24.25 45.00 -3.75
N ARG A 376 -23.14 45.23 -4.44
CA ARG A 376 -21.91 44.42 -4.31
C ARG A 376 -20.74 45.37 -4.11
N GLU A 377 -20.08 45.26 -2.97
CA GLU A 377 -18.91 46.07 -2.62
C GLU A 377 -17.72 45.13 -2.39
N ASN A 378 -16.64 45.30 -3.17
CA ASN A 378 -15.47 44.41 -3.12
C ASN A 378 -15.83 42.91 -3.24
N ASN A 379 -15.66 42.15 -2.15
CA ASN A 379 -15.94 40.73 -2.04
C ASN A 379 -17.19 40.44 -1.19
N ILE A 380 -18.10 41.42 -1.09
CA ILE A 380 -19.29 41.38 -0.23
C ILE A 380 -20.52 41.59 -1.09
N MET A 381 -21.54 40.78 -0.85
CA MET A 381 -22.87 40.96 -1.42
C MET A 381 -23.82 41.42 -0.33
N ILE A 382 -24.51 42.53 -0.60
CA ILE A 382 -25.43 43.18 0.33
C ILE A 382 -26.84 42.95 -0.20
N PHE A 383 -27.63 42.26 0.59
CA PHE A 383 -29.00 41.89 0.30
C PHE A 383 -29.99 42.70 1.14
N GLU A 384 -31.26 42.64 0.73
CA GLU A 384 -32.36 43.06 1.58
C GLU A 384 -32.30 42.33 2.94
N GLN A 385 -32.80 42.98 3.98
CA GLN A 385 -32.86 42.37 5.29
C GLN A 385 -33.81 41.18 5.25
N VAL A 386 -33.32 40.03 5.72
CA VAL A 386 -34.15 38.85 5.96
C VAL A 386 -34.02 38.42 7.41
N GLN A 387 -35.16 38.17 8.04
CA GLN A 387 -35.27 37.51 9.33
C GLN A 387 -35.74 36.09 9.08
N GLY A 388 -34.88 35.13 9.39
CA GLY A 388 -35.16 33.73 9.14
C GLY A 388 -34.04 32.84 9.64
N THR A 389 -34.33 31.55 9.70
CA THR A 389 -33.37 30.52 10.09
C THR A 389 -32.94 29.71 8.89
N ASP A 390 -31.76 29.09 8.96
CA ASP A 390 -31.30 28.13 7.98
C ASP A 390 -32.35 27.00 7.80
N LEU A 391 -32.71 26.69 6.55
CA LEU A 391 -33.76 25.70 6.28
C LEU A 391 -33.36 24.29 6.76
N GLN A 392 -32.08 23.94 6.71
CA GLN A 392 -31.61 22.63 7.20
C GLN A 392 -31.82 22.50 8.71
N GLN A 393 -31.49 23.55 9.46
CA GLN A 393 -31.78 23.64 10.89
C GLN A 393 -33.29 23.62 11.16
N TRP A 394 -34.05 24.44 10.43
CA TRP A 394 -35.50 24.52 10.60
C TRP A 394 -36.18 23.16 10.42
N ILE A 395 -35.80 22.40 9.38
CA ILE A 395 -36.30 21.03 9.15
C ILE A 395 -35.99 20.11 10.35
N GLY A 396 -34.78 20.22 10.91
CA GLY A 396 -34.35 19.42 12.05
C GLY A 396 -35.08 19.75 13.36
N ASP A 397 -35.54 20.99 13.50
CA ASP A 397 -36.25 21.49 14.69
C ASP A 397 -37.77 21.21 14.65
N GLN A 398 -38.35 20.89 13.48
CA GLN A 398 -39.77 20.58 13.36
C GLN A 398 -40.13 19.18 13.88
N GLN A 399 -41.09 19.11 14.80
CA GLN A 399 -41.69 17.84 15.23
C GLN A 399 -42.63 17.23 14.19
N GLU A 400 -43.30 18.07 13.39
CA GLU A 400 -44.29 17.65 12.38
C GLU A 400 -44.15 18.46 11.08
N ILE A 401 -43.22 18.05 10.22
CA ILE A 401 -42.95 18.72 8.93
C ILE A 401 -44.04 18.49 7.87
N SER A 402 -44.87 17.46 8.03
CA SER A 402 -45.86 16.99 7.04
C SER A 402 -46.76 18.11 6.49
N SER A 403 -47.25 18.98 7.38
CA SER A 403 -48.13 20.11 7.04
C SER A 403 -47.44 21.19 6.18
N TYR A 404 -46.11 21.26 6.19
CA TYR A 404 -45.32 22.24 5.46
C TYR A 404 -44.77 21.71 4.13
N ILE A 405 -44.78 20.39 3.89
CA ILE A 405 -44.15 19.78 2.70
C ILE A 405 -44.70 20.39 1.41
N LEU A 406 -46.03 20.38 1.23
CA LEU A 406 -46.66 20.83 -0.01
C LEU A 406 -46.47 22.35 -0.24
N PRO A 407 -46.68 23.24 0.76
CA PRO A 407 -46.35 24.66 0.63
C PRO A 407 -44.89 24.92 0.27
N LEU A 408 -43.95 24.23 0.92
CA LEU A 408 -42.51 24.41 0.67
C LEU A 408 -42.12 23.92 -0.71
N PHE A 409 -42.61 22.74 -1.10
CA PHE A 409 -42.32 22.18 -2.41
C PHE A 409 -42.90 23.04 -3.54
N THR A 410 -44.09 23.62 -3.34
CA THR A 410 -44.71 24.55 -4.30
C THR A 410 -43.84 25.80 -4.50
N GLN A 411 -43.36 26.41 -3.40
CA GLN A 411 -42.46 27.57 -3.46
C GLN A 411 -41.14 27.24 -4.19
N LEU A 412 -40.56 26.04 -3.95
CA LEU A 412 -39.35 25.60 -4.65
C LEU A 412 -39.59 25.40 -6.15
N CYS A 413 -40.72 24.79 -6.54
CA CYS A 413 -41.11 24.60 -7.93
C CYS A 413 -41.28 25.94 -8.66
N ASP A 414 -41.96 26.90 -8.04
CA ASP A 414 -42.21 28.24 -8.61
C ASP A 414 -40.90 29.02 -8.82
N LEU A 415 -40.03 29.00 -7.81
CA LEU A 415 -38.70 29.59 -7.90
C LEU A 415 -37.86 28.96 -9.02
N LEU A 416 -37.79 27.62 -9.07
CA LEU A 416 -37.00 26.92 -10.09
C LEU A 416 -37.54 27.17 -11.50
N ALA A 417 -38.86 27.17 -11.68
CA ALA A 417 -39.48 27.51 -12.96
C ALA A 417 -39.06 28.91 -13.42
N THR A 418 -39.06 29.89 -12.51
CA THR A 418 -38.62 31.26 -12.80
C THR A 418 -37.13 31.32 -13.17
N LEU A 419 -36.25 30.63 -12.43
CA LEU A 419 -34.83 30.54 -12.75
C LEU A 419 -34.59 29.92 -14.13
N HIS A 420 -35.22 28.77 -14.40
CA HIS A 420 -35.09 28.05 -15.66
C HIS A 420 -35.62 28.85 -16.85
N TRP A 421 -36.72 29.58 -16.67
CA TRP A 421 -37.26 30.48 -17.69
C TRP A 421 -36.31 31.64 -18.04
N ALA A 422 -35.55 32.13 -17.04
CA ALA A 422 -34.49 33.10 -17.24
C ALA A 422 -33.17 32.48 -17.79
N GLY A 423 -33.16 31.18 -18.08
CA GLY A 423 -31.99 30.45 -18.57
C GLY A 423 -30.92 30.21 -17.50
N VAL A 424 -31.29 30.28 -16.22
CA VAL A 424 -30.41 30.05 -15.07
C VAL A 424 -30.59 28.63 -14.56
N VAL A 425 -29.51 27.89 -14.39
CA VAL A 425 -29.50 26.57 -13.74
C VAL A 425 -28.72 26.68 -12.43
N HIS A 426 -29.26 26.19 -11.32
CA HIS A 426 -28.72 26.41 -9.97
C HIS A 426 -27.51 25.53 -9.65
N HIS A 427 -27.57 24.25 -9.99
CA HIS A 427 -26.55 23.20 -9.79
C HIS A 427 -26.19 22.81 -8.33
N ASP A 428 -26.59 23.57 -7.31
CA ASP A 428 -26.35 23.22 -5.89
C ASP A 428 -27.62 23.34 -5.01
N LEU A 429 -28.74 22.80 -5.49
CA LEU A 429 -30.02 22.91 -4.78
C LEU A 429 -30.05 21.96 -3.57
N ARG A 430 -30.05 22.52 -2.36
CA ARG A 430 -30.04 21.78 -1.08
C ARG A 430 -30.59 22.66 0.06
N PRO A 431 -30.96 22.12 1.23
CA PRO A 431 -31.59 22.93 2.27
C PRO A 431 -30.70 24.08 2.76
N GLY A 432 -29.40 23.85 2.91
CA GLY A 432 -28.44 24.86 3.37
C GLY A 432 -28.13 26.02 2.41
N VAL A 433 -28.90 26.22 1.34
CA VAL A 433 -28.86 27.46 0.53
C VAL A 433 -30.15 28.29 0.65
N PHE A 434 -31.08 27.85 1.51
CA PHE A 434 -32.35 28.53 1.77
C PHE A 434 -32.46 28.98 3.22
N LEU A 435 -33.17 30.10 3.40
CA LEU A 435 -33.69 30.51 4.70
C LEU A 435 -35.20 30.25 4.76
N MET A 436 -35.68 29.97 5.95
CA MET A 436 -37.08 29.99 6.31
C MET A 436 -37.40 31.26 7.11
N THR A 437 -38.29 32.11 6.62
CA THR A 437 -38.75 33.28 7.39
C THR A 437 -39.82 32.89 8.43
N GLU A 438 -40.09 33.79 9.37
CA GLU A 438 -41.14 33.59 10.38
C GLU A 438 -42.54 33.46 9.75
N GLU A 439 -42.75 34.02 8.56
CA GLU A 439 -43.98 33.90 7.77
C GLU A 439 -44.04 32.63 6.91
N ASN A 440 -43.17 31.65 7.14
CA ASN A 440 -43.04 30.41 6.37
C ASN A 440 -42.76 30.63 4.87
N SER A 441 -42.02 31.69 4.54
CA SER A 441 -41.54 31.96 3.19
C SER A 441 -40.12 31.44 3.01
N LEU A 442 -39.87 30.73 1.91
CA LEU A 442 -38.54 30.29 1.52
C LEU A 442 -37.77 31.43 0.83
N LYS A 443 -36.50 31.61 1.19
CA LYS A 443 -35.61 32.59 0.55
C LYS A 443 -34.30 31.94 0.14
N LEU A 444 -34.06 31.81 -1.17
CA LEU A 444 -32.79 31.39 -1.73
C LEU A 444 -31.77 32.52 -1.61
N PHE A 445 -30.59 32.24 -1.05
CA PHE A 445 -29.55 33.25 -0.82
C PHE A 445 -28.21 32.95 -1.49
N ASP A 446 -28.01 31.75 -2.05
CA ASP A 446 -26.73 31.34 -2.63
C ASP A 446 -26.89 30.85 -4.07
N MET A 447 -26.26 31.56 -5.02
CA MET A 447 -26.21 31.22 -6.44
C MET A 447 -24.77 30.95 -6.90
N GLY A 448 -23.86 30.63 -5.97
CA GLY A 448 -22.43 30.55 -6.24
C GLY A 448 -22.03 29.51 -7.30
N HIS A 449 -22.86 28.49 -7.51
CA HIS A 449 -22.63 27.41 -8.48
C HIS A 449 -23.48 27.54 -9.76
N ALA A 450 -24.37 28.53 -9.78
CA ALA A 450 -25.34 28.71 -10.84
C ALA A 450 -24.66 29.03 -12.18
N PHE A 451 -25.36 28.67 -13.25
CA PHE A 451 -24.91 28.84 -14.62
C PHE A 451 -25.98 29.57 -15.44
N GLN A 452 -25.55 30.49 -16.28
CA GLN A 452 -26.36 31.15 -17.29
C GLN A 452 -25.51 31.34 -18.53
N ARG A 453 -26.06 31.02 -19.72
CA ARG A 453 -25.30 30.93 -20.99
C ARG A 453 -24.45 32.17 -21.30
N ASP A 454 -24.96 33.35 -21.00
CA ASP A 454 -24.32 34.63 -21.36
C ASP A 454 -23.40 35.18 -20.26
N ILE A 455 -23.19 34.41 -19.18
CA ILE A 455 -22.31 34.77 -18.06
C ILE A 455 -21.14 33.77 -18.02
N PRO A 456 -19.87 34.25 -17.93
CA PRO A 456 -18.72 33.36 -17.87
C PRO A 456 -18.80 32.33 -16.75
N ASP A 457 -18.64 31.07 -17.13
CA ASP A 457 -18.66 29.94 -16.22
C ASP A 457 -17.28 29.72 -15.59
N VAL A 458 -17.03 30.42 -14.49
CA VAL A 458 -15.74 30.41 -13.80
C VAL A 458 -15.41 29.02 -13.25
N ILE A 459 -16.42 28.29 -12.75
CA ILE A 459 -16.24 26.96 -12.15
C ILE A 459 -15.80 25.97 -13.23
N LEU A 460 -16.55 25.84 -14.32
CA LEU A 460 -16.19 24.92 -15.40
C LEU A 460 -14.83 25.28 -16.03
N SER A 461 -14.60 26.58 -16.28
CA SER A 461 -13.37 27.07 -16.92
C SER A 461 -12.12 26.86 -16.06
N SER A 462 -12.28 26.76 -14.74
CA SER A 462 -11.17 26.55 -13.81
C SER A 462 -10.67 25.10 -13.74
N GLY A 463 -11.43 24.15 -14.27
CA GLY A 463 -11.12 22.72 -14.14
C GLY A 463 -11.22 22.19 -12.70
N LEU A 464 -11.76 23.00 -11.77
CA LEU A 464 -12.25 22.51 -10.49
C LEU A 464 -13.37 21.52 -10.83
N GLY A 465 -13.20 20.24 -10.47
CA GLY A 465 -14.15 19.16 -10.80
C GLY A 465 -15.57 19.38 -10.23
N PRO A 466 -16.38 18.34 -10.06
CA PRO A 466 -17.74 18.48 -9.52
C PRO A 466 -17.76 19.30 -8.21
N GLN A 467 -18.53 20.39 -8.18
CA GLN A 467 -18.66 21.28 -7.02
C GLN A 467 -20.05 21.16 -6.41
N GLY A 468 -20.15 21.13 -5.08
CA GLY A 468 -21.42 21.00 -4.34
C GLY A 468 -21.48 19.70 -3.54
N ASP A 469 -22.62 19.46 -2.90
CA ASP A 469 -22.83 18.26 -2.07
C ASP A 469 -23.32 17.06 -2.91
N PRO A 470 -22.52 15.97 -3.04
CA PRO A 470 -22.85 14.82 -3.88
C PRO A 470 -24.17 14.13 -3.51
N ARG A 471 -24.67 14.31 -2.27
CA ARG A 471 -25.92 13.71 -1.82
C ARG A 471 -27.11 14.24 -2.63
N TYR A 472 -27.12 15.53 -2.95
CA TYR A 472 -28.17 16.20 -3.71
C TYR A 472 -27.87 16.21 -5.22
N MET A 473 -26.59 16.28 -5.58
CA MET A 473 -26.12 16.45 -6.95
C MET A 473 -26.64 15.38 -7.93
N ALA A 474 -27.01 15.83 -9.14
CA ALA A 474 -27.41 14.95 -10.23
C ALA A 474 -26.25 14.07 -10.74
N PRO A 475 -26.51 12.84 -11.23
CA PRO A 475 -25.45 11.92 -11.67
C PRO A 475 -24.51 12.48 -12.75
N GLU A 476 -25.03 13.26 -13.68
CA GLU A 476 -24.27 13.91 -14.75
C GLU A 476 -23.29 14.97 -14.24
N LEU A 477 -23.66 15.72 -13.20
CA LEU A 477 -22.79 16.71 -12.56
C LEU A 477 -21.61 16.02 -11.86
N ILE A 478 -21.86 14.89 -11.20
CA ILE A 478 -20.81 14.06 -10.58
C ILE A 478 -19.84 13.50 -11.63
N GLN A 479 -20.35 13.19 -12.83
CA GLN A 479 -19.53 12.75 -13.97
C GLN A 479 -18.75 13.91 -14.63
N GLY A 480 -18.82 15.13 -14.08
CA GLY A 480 -18.12 16.30 -14.59
C GLY A 480 -18.79 16.94 -15.81
N LYS A 481 -20.02 16.57 -16.15
CA LYS A 481 -20.81 17.31 -17.14
C LYS A 481 -21.37 18.57 -16.45
N ARG A 482 -21.56 19.66 -17.19
CA ARG A 482 -22.03 20.91 -16.59
C ARG A 482 -23.48 20.87 -16.12
N GLY A 483 -24.29 19.95 -16.65
CA GLY A 483 -25.72 19.84 -16.33
C GLY A 483 -26.60 20.78 -17.16
N ASP A 484 -27.90 20.65 -16.99
CA ASP A 484 -28.94 21.51 -17.57
C ASP A 484 -30.13 21.60 -16.58
N PRO A 485 -31.26 22.27 -16.89
CA PRO A 485 -32.40 22.37 -15.97
C PRO A 485 -32.85 21.04 -15.33
N ARG A 486 -32.65 19.89 -16.00
CA ARG A 486 -32.99 18.56 -15.47
C ARG A 486 -32.13 18.17 -14.27
N SER A 487 -30.92 18.72 -14.14
CA SER A 487 -30.04 18.53 -12.98
C SER A 487 -30.61 19.16 -11.71
N ASP A 488 -31.27 20.31 -11.83
CA ASP A 488 -31.97 20.93 -10.69
C ASP A 488 -33.25 20.16 -10.34
N ILE A 489 -33.98 19.67 -11.35
CA ILE A 489 -35.18 18.82 -11.15
C ILE A 489 -34.81 17.55 -10.38
N TYR A 490 -33.65 16.94 -10.68
CA TYR A 490 -33.15 15.81 -9.90
C TYR A 490 -32.93 16.19 -8.43
N SER A 491 -32.20 17.29 -8.18
CA SER A 491 -31.93 17.78 -6.83
C SER A 491 -33.23 18.14 -6.07
N LEU A 492 -34.23 18.68 -6.77
CA LEU A 492 -35.56 18.96 -6.25
C LEU A 492 -36.28 17.67 -5.83
N GLY A 493 -36.14 16.58 -6.59
CA GLY A 493 -36.64 15.25 -6.20
C GLY A 493 -35.97 14.71 -4.93
N ILE A 494 -34.67 14.97 -4.75
CA ILE A 494 -33.96 14.62 -3.50
C ILE A 494 -34.49 15.43 -2.31
N LEU A 495 -34.82 16.71 -2.51
CA LEU A 495 -35.44 17.55 -1.48
C LEU A 495 -36.83 17.05 -1.10
N LEU A 496 -37.68 16.71 -2.08
CA LEU A 496 -38.99 16.12 -1.79
C LEU A 496 -38.85 14.82 -0.99
N TYR A 497 -37.92 13.94 -1.40
CA TYR A 497 -37.61 12.73 -0.67
C TYR A 497 -37.24 13.03 0.79
N LEU A 498 -36.36 14.01 1.01
CA LEU A 498 -35.94 14.44 2.34
C LEU A 498 -37.10 14.97 3.17
N PHE A 499 -37.98 15.79 2.59
CA PHE A 499 -39.12 16.38 3.33
C PHE A 499 -40.14 15.32 3.73
N VAL A 500 -40.40 14.35 2.86
CA VAL A 500 -41.41 13.31 3.08
C VAL A 500 -40.90 12.19 4.00
N THR A 501 -39.61 11.85 3.92
CA THR A 501 -39.03 10.74 4.69
C THR A 501 -38.21 11.16 5.91
N GLY A 502 -37.84 12.45 6.00
CA GLY A 502 -36.89 12.97 7.00
C GLY A 502 -35.43 12.52 6.80
N LYS A 503 -35.13 11.75 5.75
CA LYS A 503 -33.80 11.19 5.47
C LYS A 503 -33.38 11.42 4.02
N LEU A 504 -32.08 11.43 3.76
CA LEU A 504 -31.60 11.45 2.38
C LEU A 504 -31.67 10.04 1.77
N PRO A 505 -31.95 9.91 0.46
CA PRO A 505 -31.97 8.61 -0.20
C PRO A 505 -30.58 7.97 -0.29
N PHE A 506 -29.52 8.79 -0.15
CA PHE A 506 -28.13 8.36 -0.24
C PHE A 506 -27.31 8.96 0.92
N GLU A 507 -26.94 8.13 1.88
CA GLU A 507 -26.08 8.52 3.01
C GLU A 507 -24.78 7.71 2.97
N THR A 508 -23.69 8.33 2.54
CA THR A 508 -22.38 7.68 2.54
C THR A 508 -21.29 8.70 2.83
N GLN A 509 -20.92 8.87 4.11
CA GLN A 509 -19.97 9.89 4.55
C GLN A 509 -18.50 9.59 4.14
N THR A 510 -18.21 8.43 3.55
CA THR A 510 -16.84 7.94 3.34
C THR A 510 -16.57 7.31 1.97
N VAL A 511 -17.36 7.63 0.94
CA VAL A 511 -17.21 6.99 -0.38
C VAL A 511 -16.70 7.98 -1.43
N SER A 512 -15.71 7.56 -2.21
CA SER A 512 -15.12 8.33 -3.31
C SER A 512 -16.18 8.87 -4.26
N LEU A 513 -16.00 10.11 -4.77
CA LEU A 513 -16.85 10.74 -5.79
C LEU A 513 -17.15 9.80 -6.98
N SER A 514 -16.19 8.93 -7.36
CA SER A 514 -16.31 7.97 -8.45
C SER A 514 -17.37 6.88 -8.26
N THR A 515 -17.85 6.64 -7.04
CA THR A 515 -18.83 5.58 -6.73
C THR A 515 -20.29 6.05 -6.80
N TRP A 516 -20.51 7.35 -6.65
CA TRP A 516 -21.83 7.96 -6.60
C TRP A 516 -22.70 7.67 -7.83
N PRO A 517 -22.18 7.63 -9.08
CA PRO A 517 -22.98 7.24 -10.24
C PRO A 517 -23.57 5.83 -10.12
N GLY A 518 -22.89 4.92 -9.42
CA GLY A 518 -23.39 3.57 -9.15
C GLY A 518 -24.47 3.55 -8.07
N ILE A 519 -24.25 4.29 -6.98
CA ILE A 519 -25.19 4.44 -5.86
C ILE A 519 -26.52 5.04 -6.35
N LYS A 520 -26.45 6.06 -7.21
CA LYS A 520 -27.62 6.79 -7.73
C LYS A 520 -28.42 6.04 -8.80
N LYS A 521 -28.07 4.78 -9.14
CA LYS A 521 -28.84 3.97 -10.11
C LYS A 521 -30.21 3.57 -9.58
N THR A 522 -30.34 3.41 -8.27
CA THR A 522 -31.58 2.97 -7.64
C THR A 522 -31.87 3.89 -6.47
N VAL A 523 -32.90 4.73 -6.60
CA VAL A 523 -33.41 5.55 -5.48
C VAL A 523 -34.31 4.63 -4.64
N PRO A 524 -34.12 4.52 -3.32
CA PRO A 524 -35.06 3.80 -2.46
C PRO A 524 -36.47 4.37 -2.59
N ALA A 525 -37.51 3.54 -2.48
CA ALA A 525 -38.87 4.05 -2.51
C ALA A 525 -39.16 4.82 -1.21
N PRO A 526 -39.78 6.03 -1.24
CA PRO A 526 -40.12 6.77 -0.02
C PRO A 526 -40.94 5.94 0.99
N THR A 527 -41.89 5.14 0.48
CA THR A 527 -42.73 4.21 1.26
C THR A 527 -41.94 3.12 1.99
N SER A 528 -40.73 2.79 1.53
CA SER A 528 -39.84 1.85 2.22
C SER A 528 -39.18 2.45 3.45
N VAL A 529 -39.15 3.78 3.57
CA VAL A 529 -38.55 4.51 4.69
C VAL A 529 -39.60 5.06 5.64
N ASN A 530 -40.74 5.50 5.13
CA ASN A 530 -41.89 5.93 5.92
C ASN A 530 -43.18 5.32 5.34
N GLY A 531 -43.74 4.34 6.06
CA GLY A 531 -44.89 3.55 5.61
C GLY A 531 -46.22 4.29 5.63
N ASP A 532 -46.27 5.48 6.24
CA ASP A 532 -47.48 6.31 6.35
C ASP A 532 -47.66 7.26 5.14
N ILE A 533 -46.72 7.21 4.18
CA ILE A 533 -46.80 8.00 2.94
C ILE A 533 -47.81 7.35 1.99
N SER A 534 -48.84 8.10 1.57
CA SER A 534 -49.77 7.69 0.52
C SER A 534 -49.04 7.49 -0.81
N LEU A 535 -49.43 6.48 -1.60
CA LEU A 535 -48.90 6.26 -2.96
C LEU A 535 -49.23 7.41 -3.95
N GLU A 536 -50.20 8.27 -3.60
CA GLU A 536 -50.64 9.41 -4.42
C GLU A 536 -49.93 10.75 -4.07
N LEU A 537 -49.18 10.78 -2.96
CA LEU A 537 -48.20 11.83 -2.63
C LEU A 537 -46.86 11.51 -3.31
#